data_AF-A0A927DR76-F1
#
_entry.id   AF-A0A927DR76-F1
#
_cell.length_a   1.000
_cell.length_b   1.000
_cell.length_c   1.000
_cell.angle_alpha   90.00
_cell.angle_beta   90.00
_cell.angle_gamma   90.00
#
_symmetry.space_group_name_H-M   'P 1'
#
loop_
_entity.id
_entity.type
_entity.pdbx_description
1 polymer ?
#
loop_
_entity_poly.entity_id
_entity_poly.type
_entity_poly.pdbx_seq_one_letter_code
_entity_poly.pdbx_strand_id
1 'polypeptide(L)'
;MALKAFPRVKVRKDYNGKVVAIKKKLSGYDDASFITMMYDHFQTILKPELGISSNFPWCCFLALKWKLSEPLKRNVSPMNKRDFIDIVNRIYNLQNEVSGFFDDKKVLLSLRRMIINQQLYQAPMKLELNTLARQYYWYCNYDGGYFDKVFQETHGITLESYYKISAYFAMMSCIDNGKESEYIPVRLYLIHLIPMFGTDIVKKYLDLVSVKWNELRGFMSGFKDIKQRESEHYLDPPMMMKPFILIDEGLIILSKHLLRASLSSLVPTLLKDKHGSSYKDRFAKVMESYIGSILNELPSKIISEKEIISIYKQNEVQSKTVDFIVREDVGTVYIDSKAIEPDKIIKHSNSAKSIKERLANSFIKGVIQGMDCAYNMNEIDKKRKNV
;
A
#
# COMPACT_ATOMS: atom_id res chain seq x y z
N MET A 1 -26.46 8.90 40.13
CA MET A 1 -26.07 7.48 40.29
C MET A 1 -24.74 7.30 39.55
N ALA A 2 -23.61 7.38 40.27
CA ALA A 2 -22.28 7.30 39.66
C ALA A 2 -21.96 5.84 39.31
N LEU A 3 -21.72 5.56 38.02
CA LEU A 3 -21.19 4.27 37.58
C LEU A 3 -19.85 4.03 38.28
N LYS A 4 -19.82 3.07 39.21
CA LYS A 4 -18.58 2.58 39.82
C LYS A 4 -17.68 2.10 38.68
N ALA A 5 -16.54 2.76 38.50
CA ALA A 5 -15.48 2.29 37.63
C ALA A 5 -15.06 0.90 38.11
N PHE A 6 -15.35 -0.13 37.32
CA PHE A 6 -14.84 -1.47 37.56
C PHE A 6 -13.31 -1.42 37.64
N PRO A 7 -12.68 -2.08 38.63
CA PRO A 7 -11.23 -2.14 38.69
C PRO A 7 -10.71 -2.79 37.42
N ARG A 8 -10.00 -2.02 36.58
CA ARG A 8 -9.35 -2.55 35.38
C ARG A 8 -8.24 -3.51 35.83
N VAL A 9 -8.53 -4.81 35.78
CA VAL A 9 -7.53 -5.87 35.99
C VAL A 9 -6.42 -5.64 34.95
N LYS A 10 -5.26 -5.17 35.39
CA LYS A 10 -4.06 -5.09 34.55
C LYS A 10 -3.56 -6.51 34.31
N VAL A 11 -4.11 -7.18 33.30
CA VAL A 11 -3.52 -8.41 32.78
C VAL A 11 -2.14 -8.05 32.26
N ARG A 12 -1.10 -8.72 32.78
CA ARG A 12 0.28 -8.51 32.33
C ARG A 12 0.35 -8.88 30.85
N LYS A 13 0.68 -7.91 30.00
CA LYS A 13 0.90 -8.15 28.58
C LYS A 13 2.10 -9.08 28.39
N ASP A 14 1.96 -10.04 27.50
CA ASP A 14 3.03 -10.97 27.10
C ASP A 14 3.02 -11.19 25.58
N TYR A 15 3.19 -10.09 24.84
CA TYR A 15 3.28 -10.15 23.39
C TYR A 15 4.45 -11.03 22.94
N ASN A 16 5.65 -10.77 23.46
CA ASN A 16 6.86 -11.47 23.04
C ASN A 16 6.80 -12.98 23.33
N GLY A 17 6.34 -13.39 24.51
CA GLY A 17 6.19 -14.81 24.84
C GLY A 17 5.20 -15.52 23.92
N LYS A 18 4.07 -14.88 23.61
CA LYS A 18 3.08 -15.41 22.66
C LYS A 18 3.63 -15.51 21.23
N VAL A 19 4.37 -14.51 20.76
CA VAL A 19 5.02 -14.55 19.42
C VAL A 19 6.04 -15.69 19.35
N VAL A 20 6.90 -15.83 20.36
CA VAL A 20 7.88 -16.93 20.42
C VAL A 20 7.19 -18.29 20.40
N ALA A 21 6.08 -18.46 21.13
CA ALA A 21 5.31 -19.70 21.11
C ALA A 21 4.72 -20.01 19.73
N ILE A 22 4.16 -19.01 19.03
CA ILE A 22 3.62 -19.15 17.67
C ILE A 22 4.74 -19.53 16.69
N LYS A 23 5.87 -18.82 16.70
CA LYS A 23 7.03 -19.11 15.86
C LYS A 23 7.58 -20.51 16.09
N LYS A 24 7.70 -20.93 17.36
CA LYS A 24 8.12 -22.29 17.74
C LYS A 24 7.12 -23.36 17.27
N LYS A 25 5.82 -23.04 17.20
CA LYS A 25 4.83 -23.96 16.61
C LYS A 25 5.00 -24.02 15.09
N LEU A 26 5.11 -22.89 14.41
CA LEU A 26 5.33 -22.80 12.96
C LEU A 26 6.58 -23.55 12.47
N SER A 27 7.69 -23.48 13.22
CA SER A 27 8.93 -24.18 12.85
C SER A 27 8.86 -25.70 12.94
N GLY A 28 7.79 -26.25 13.56
CA GLY A 28 7.54 -27.69 13.61
C GLY A 28 6.87 -28.27 12.36
N TYR A 29 6.39 -27.44 11.45
CA TYR A 29 5.76 -27.92 10.21
C TYR A 29 6.71 -27.82 9.02
N ASP A 30 6.48 -28.53 7.92
CA ASP A 30 7.20 -28.27 6.67
C ASP A 30 6.61 -27.05 5.92
N ASP A 31 7.30 -26.57 4.90
CA ASP A 31 6.90 -25.36 4.18
C ASP A 31 5.87 -25.62 3.08
N ALA A 32 5.96 -26.76 2.41
CA ALA A 32 5.05 -27.14 1.33
C ALA A 32 3.63 -27.30 1.86
N SER A 33 3.45 -28.01 2.97
CA SER A 33 2.15 -28.17 3.61
C SER A 33 1.61 -26.84 4.15
N PHE A 34 2.45 -25.98 4.74
CA PHE A 34 2.02 -24.65 5.19
C PHE A 34 1.49 -23.79 4.03
N ILE A 35 2.24 -23.72 2.92
CA ILE A 35 1.85 -22.88 1.77
C ILE A 35 0.62 -23.47 1.08
N THR A 36 0.50 -24.79 0.99
CA THR A 36 -0.71 -25.46 0.48
C THR A 36 -1.93 -25.12 1.34
N MET A 37 -1.81 -25.20 2.67
CA MET A 37 -2.92 -24.83 3.57
C MET A 37 -3.29 -23.36 3.47
N MET A 38 -2.31 -22.46 3.29
CA MET A 38 -2.58 -21.05 3.05
C MET A 38 -3.28 -20.81 1.71
N TYR A 39 -2.82 -21.48 0.65
CA TYR A 39 -3.45 -21.45 -0.66
C TYR A 39 -4.90 -21.92 -0.58
N ASP A 40 -5.15 -23.08 0.01
CA ASP A 40 -6.48 -23.68 0.17
C ASP A 40 -7.41 -22.83 1.04
N HIS A 41 -6.87 -22.21 2.10
CA HIS A 41 -7.63 -21.29 2.95
C HIS A 41 -8.18 -20.09 2.17
N PHE A 42 -7.54 -19.70 1.07
CA PHE A 42 -7.98 -18.64 0.18
C PHE A 42 -8.71 -19.12 -1.08
N GLN A 43 -8.91 -20.42 -1.25
CA GLN A 43 -9.80 -20.98 -2.27
C GLN A 43 -11.29 -20.84 -1.90
N THR A 44 -11.61 -20.37 -0.69
CA THR A 44 -13.00 -20.18 -0.23
C THR A 44 -13.10 -18.97 0.68
N ILE A 45 -14.01 -18.05 0.39
CA ILE A 45 -14.34 -16.93 1.27
C ILE A 45 -15.28 -17.44 2.36
N LEU A 46 -14.82 -17.42 3.63
CA LEU A 46 -15.55 -18.05 4.74
C LEU A 46 -16.93 -17.43 5.00
N LYS A 47 -17.03 -16.10 4.83
CA LYS A 47 -18.27 -15.33 4.96
C LYS A 47 -18.37 -14.36 3.78
N PRO A 48 -19.04 -14.74 2.68
CA PRO A 48 -19.10 -13.93 1.47
C PRO A 48 -19.56 -12.48 1.70
N GLU A 49 -20.45 -12.25 2.66
CA GLU A 49 -20.95 -10.93 3.04
C GLU A 49 -19.89 -10.00 3.66
N LEU A 50 -18.83 -10.58 4.25
CA LEU A 50 -17.68 -9.84 4.79
C LEU A 50 -16.49 -9.82 3.81
N GLY A 51 -16.63 -10.49 2.66
CA GLY A 51 -15.55 -10.71 1.71
C GLY A 51 -14.35 -11.41 2.34
N ILE A 52 -13.17 -11.24 1.72
CA ILE A 52 -11.94 -11.93 2.14
C ILE A 52 -11.48 -11.58 3.56
N SER A 53 -11.98 -10.48 4.14
CA SER A 53 -11.65 -10.09 5.51
C SER A 53 -12.01 -11.19 6.53
N SER A 54 -13.01 -12.02 6.23
CA SER A 54 -13.41 -13.16 7.07
C SER A 54 -12.33 -14.23 7.22
N ASN A 55 -11.36 -14.26 6.30
CA ASN A 55 -10.27 -15.23 6.28
C ASN A 55 -9.02 -14.70 7.01
N PHE A 56 -9.06 -13.47 7.55
CA PHE A 56 -7.94 -12.82 8.26
C PHE A 56 -6.61 -12.81 7.46
N PRO A 57 -6.59 -12.26 6.23
CA PRO A 57 -5.43 -12.34 5.37
C PRO A 57 -4.16 -11.70 5.97
N TRP A 58 -4.29 -10.58 6.70
CA TRP A 58 -3.17 -9.97 7.41
C TRP A 58 -2.51 -10.91 8.44
N CYS A 59 -3.30 -11.76 9.11
CA CYS A 59 -2.76 -12.77 10.01
C CYS A 59 -2.06 -13.90 9.24
N CYS A 60 -2.62 -14.32 8.10
CA CYS A 60 -2.02 -15.35 7.25
C CYS A 60 -0.67 -14.92 6.68
N PHE A 61 -0.57 -13.68 6.18
CA PHE A 61 0.70 -13.16 5.65
C PHE A 61 1.75 -12.88 6.74
N LEU A 62 1.32 -12.52 7.96
CA LEU A 62 2.24 -12.47 9.11
C LEU A 62 2.73 -13.88 9.48
N ALA A 63 1.85 -14.89 9.44
CA ALA A 63 2.22 -16.28 9.64
C ALA A 63 3.23 -16.75 8.60
N LEU A 64 3.01 -16.44 7.31
CA LEU A 64 3.93 -16.76 6.21
C LEU A 64 5.32 -16.17 6.46
N LYS A 65 5.37 -14.89 6.81
CA LYS A 65 6.63 -14.22 7.15
C LYS A 65 7.35 -14.93 8.31
N TRP A 66 6.67 -15.17 9.43
CA TRP A 66 7.26 -15.82 10.59
C TRP A 66 7.67 -17.28 10.31
N LYS A 67 6.87 -18.02 9.54
CA LYS A 67 7.16 -19.40 9.16
C LYS A 67 8.47 -19.53 8.37
N LEU A 68 8.67 -18.64 7.40
CA LEU A 68 9.76 -18.75 6.43
C LEU A 68 11.01 -17.97 6.84
N SER A 69 10.90 -17.03 7.79
CA SER A 69 12.03 -16.34 8.40
C SER A 69 12.63 -17.04 9.61
N GLU A 70 11.95 -18.06 10.16
CA GLU A 70 12.46 -18.87 11.26
C GLU A 70 13.01 -20.21 10.77
N PRO A 71 14.10 -20.72 11.39
CA PRO A 71 14.66 -22.02 11.04
C PRO A 71 13.66 -23.15 11.34
N LEU A 72 13.70 -24.20 10.52
CA LEU A 72 12.93 -25.41 10.76
C LEU A 72 13.51 -26.18 11.95
N LYS A 73 12.65 -26.92 12.65
CA LYS A 73 13.09 -27.96 13.57
C LYS A 73 13.68 -29.14 12.79
N ARG A 74 14.51 -29.94 13.46
CA ARG A 74 15.14 -31.13 12.86
C ARG A 74 14.11 -32.11 12.30
N ASN A 75 13.00 -32.31 13.02
CA ASN A 75 11.90 -33.17 12.60
C ASN A 75 10.66 -32.29 12.40
N VAL A 76 10.22 -32.15 11.16
CA VAL A 76 9.03 -31.41 10.78
C VAL A 76 7.90 -32.37 10.42
N SER A 77 6.66 -31.95 10.67
CA SER A 77 5.44 -32.70 10.32
C SER A 77 4.61 -31.96 9.27
N PRO A 78 3.83 -32.66 8.43
CA PRO A 78 2.84 -32.01 7.58
C PRO A 78 1.81 -31.23 8.40
N MET A 79 1.52 -30.00 7.96
CA MET A 79 0.47 -29.16 8.51
C MET A 79 -0.89 -29.58 7.94
N ASN A 80 -1.89 -29.72 8.81
CA ASN A 80 -3.28 -29.88 8.40
C ASN A 80 -4.08 -28.57 8.56
N LYS A 81 -5.31 -28.54 8.05
CA LYS A 81 -6.20 -27.38 8.11
C LYS A 81 -6.48 -26.88 9.53
N ARG A 82 -6.65 -27.79 10.49
CA ARG A 82 -6.91 -27.42 11.90
C ARG A 82 -5.72 -26.70 12.52
N ASP A 83 -4.51 -27.17 12.24
CA ASP A 83 -3.28 -26.54 12.69
C ASP A 83 -3.07 -25.16 12.08
N PHE A 84 -3.34 -25.01 10.78
CA PHE A 84 -3.28 -23.72 10.09
C PHE A 84 -4.25 -22.70 10.72
N ILE A 85 -5.52 -23.10 10.92
CA ILE A 85 -6.54 -22.25 11.55
C ILE A 85 -6.15 -21.88 12.99
N ASP A 86 -5.58 -22.81 13.78
CA ASP A 86 -5.08 -22.52 15.13
C ASP A 86 -3.96 -21.46 15.10
N ILE A 87 -3.01 -21.53 14.16
CA ILE A 87 -1.99 -20.50 13.99
C ILE A 87 -2.62 -19.13 13.68
N VAL A 88 -3.51 -19.07 12.69
CA VAL A 88 -4.16 -17.82 12.29
C VAL A 88 -4.92 -17.20 13.47
N ASN A 89 -5.67 -18.01 14.22
CA ASN A 89 -6.40 -17.56 15.41
C ASN A 89 -5.46 -17.09 16.53
N ARG A 90 -4.33 -17.76 16.76
CA ARG A 90 -3.33 -17.30 17.74
C ARG A 90 -2.76 -15.93 17.37
N ILE A 91 -2.47 -15.71 16.09
CA ILE A 91 -1.98 -14.43 15.58
C ILE A 91 -3.07 -13.36 15.71
N TYR A 92 -4.32 -13.67 15.33
CA TYR A 92 -5.45 -12.77 15.50
C TYR A 92 -5.61 -12.33 16.96
N ASN A 93 -5.50 -13.27 17.90
CA ASN A 93 -5.60 -13.01 19.34
C ASN A 93 -4.46 -12.14 19.91
N LEU A 94 -3.34 -11.98 19.19
CA LEU A 94 -2.28 -11.03 19.59
C LEU A 94 -2.77 -9.58 19.55
N GLN A 95 -3.83 -9.27 18.79
CA GLN A 95 -4.40 -7.92 18.74
C GLN A 95 -4.75 -7.39 20.14
N ASN A 96 -5.14 -8.27 21.07
CA ASN A 96 -5.46 -7.88 22.44
C ASN A 96 -4.24 -7.35 23.20
N GLU A 97 -3.04 -7.82 22.85
CA GLU A 97 -1.78 -7.35 23.43
C GLU A 97 -1.36 -6.00 22.84
N VAL A 98 -1.58 -5.82 21.53
CA VAL A 98 -1.05 -4.66 20.79
C VAL A 98 -2.03 -3.50 20.66
N SER A 99 -3.34 -3.74 20.77
CA SER A 99 -4.42 -2.78 20.45
C SER A 99 -4.49 -1.56 21.36
N GLY A 100 -4.01 -1.64 22.60
CA GLY A 100 -3.93 -0.47 23.48
C GLY A 100 -5.26 0.25 23.72
N PHE A 101 -6.41 -0.45 23.56
CA PHE A 101 -7.76 0.11 23.75
C PHE A 101 -8.07 0.55 25.18
N PHE A 102 -7.17 0.26 26.12
CA PHE A 102 -7.30 0.65 27.53
C PHE A 102 -6.99 2.14 27.79
N ASP A 103 -6.76 2.95 26.75
CA ASP A 103 -6.62 4.40 26.85
C ASP A 103 -7.71 5.04 25.97
N ASP A 104 -8.77 5.54 26.61
CA ASP A 104 -9.96 6.09 25.95
C ASP A 104 -9.60 7.24 24.98
N LYS A 105 -8.47 7.93 25.21
CA LYS A 105 -7.96 9.00 24.33
C LYS A 105 -7.29 8.48 23.06
N LYS A 106 -7.06 7.17 22.93
CA LYS A 106 -6.34 6.54 21.81
C LYS A 106 -7.17 5.55 21.00
N VAL A 107 -8.44 5.33 21.36
CA VAL A 107 -9.30 4.32 20.70
C VAL A 107 -9.32 4.50 19.18
N LEU A 108 -9.57 5.71 18.69
CA LEU A 108 -9.60 5.99 17.25
C LEU A 108 -8.25 5.75 16.57
N LEU A 109 -7.14 6.14 17.20
CA LEU A 109 -5.79 5.91 16.67
C LEU A 109 -5.43 4.42 16.65
N SER A 110 -5.92 3.68 17.64
CA SER A 110 -5.74 2.23 17.72
C SER A 110 -6.61 1.47 16.71
N LEU A 111 -7.86 1.89 16.47
CA LEU A 111 -8.72 1.35 15.42
C LEU A 111 -8.11 1.62 14.04
N ARG A 112 -7.61 2.83 13.81
CA ARG A 112 -7.03 3.25 12.53
C ARG A 112 -5.92 2.31 12.05
N ARG A 113 -4.94 1.95 12.89
CA ARG A 113 -3.86 1.02 12.50
C ARG A 113 -4.36 -0.40 12.19
N MET A 114 -5.44 -0.83 12.84
CA MET A 114 -6.08 -2.11 12.52
C MET A 114 -6.74 -2.04 11.14
N ILE A 115 -7.55 -0.99 10.91
CA ILE A 115 -8.27 -0.78 9.65
C ILE A 115 -7.29 -0.67 8.48
N ILE A 116 -6.21 0.10 8.61
CA ILE A 116 -5.23 0.30 7.52
C ILE A 116 -4.65 -1.04 7.03
N ASN A 117 -4.26 -1.93 7.94
CA ASN A 117 -3.71 -3.24 7.56
C ASN A 117 -4.77 -4.10 6.86
N GLN A 118 -6.02 -4.05 7.34
CA GLN A 118 -7.12 -4.81 6.75
C GLN A 118 -7.57 -4.26 5.39
N GLN A 119 -7.48 -2.94 5.20
CA GLN A 119 -7.93 -2.23 4.00
C GLN A 119 -7.15 -2.64 2.75
N LEU A 120 -5.88 -3.06 2.91
CA LEU A 120 -5.06 -3.61 1.83
C LEU A 120 -5.75 -4.77 1.10
N TYR A 121 -6.53 -5.58 1.82
CA TYR A 121 -7.22 -6.77 1.28
C TYR A 121 -8.69 -6.51 0.94
N GLN A 122 -9.17 -5.29 1.15
CA GLN A 122 -10.57 -4.91 0.93
C GLN A 122 -10.70 -3.80 -0.13
N ALA A 123 -9.57 -3.39 -0.72
CA ALA A 123 -9.56 -2.39 -1.78
C ALA A 123 -10.37 -2.93 -2.97
N PRO A 124 -11.35 -2.17 -3.51
CA PRO A 124 -12.07 -2.59 -4.69
C PRO A 124 -11.11 -2.80 -5.86
N MET A 125 -11.23 -3.92 -6.55
CA MET A 125 -10.44 -4.25 -7.74
C MET A 125 -10.36 -3.11 -8.75
N LYS A 126 -11.48 -2.41 -9.00
CA LYS A 126 -11.55 -1.24 -9.90
C LYS A 126 -10.57 -0.14 -9.49
N LEU A 127 -10.38 0.09 -8.18
CA LEU A 127 -9.46 1.11 -7.67
C LEU A 127 -8.01 0.76 -8.01
N GLU A 128 -7.61 -0.50 -7.86
CA GLU A 128 -6.25 -0.97 -8.11
C GLU A 128 -5.92 -0.94 -9.61
N LEU A 129 -6.84 -1.45 -10.45
CA LEU A 129 -6.68 -1.41 -11.91
C LEU A 129 -6.62 0.03 -12.43
N ASN A 130 -7.48 0.92 -11.93
CA ASN A 130 -7.42 2.34 -12.29
C ASN A 130 -6.13 3.00 -11.81
N THR A 131 -5.56 2.54 -10.70
CA THR A 131 -4.27 3.04 -10.20
C THR A 131 -3.14 2.63 -11.13
N LEU A 132 -3.11 1.37 -11.57
CA LEU A 132 -2.12 0.88 -12.53
C LEU A 132 -2.20 1.66 -13.85
N ALA A 133 -3.42 1.89 -14.37
CA ALA A 133 -3.64 2.65 -15.60
C ALA A 133 -3.23 4.13 -15.48
N ARG A 134 -3.58 4.79 -14.37
CA ARG A 134 -3.15 6.18 -14.12
C ARG A 134 -1.64 6.30 -13.99
N GLN A 135 -1.01 5.36 -13.28
CA GLN A 135 0.45 5.36 -13.16
C GLN A 135 1.15 5.12 -14.49
N TYR A 136 0.61 4.25 -15.35
CA TYR A 136 1.11 4.12 -16.72
C TYR A 136 1.14 5.48 -17.42
N TYR A 137 0.04 6.24 -17.36
CA TYR A 137 -0.02 7.60 -17.91
C TYR A 137 1.01 8.54 -17.26
N TRP A 138 1.10 8.57 -15.93
CA TRP A 138 2.00 9.45 -15.20
C TRP A 138 3.47 9.19 -15.47
N TYR A 139 3.89 7.92 -15.52
CA TYR A 139 5.31 7.58 -15.59
C TYR A 139 5.80 7.33 -17.01
N CYS A 140 4.98 6.80 -17.91
CA CYS A 140 5.41 6.53 -19.29
C CYS A 140 5.35 7.79 -20.16
N ASN A 141 4.43 8.72 -19.90
CA ASN A 141 4.17 9.85 -20.81
C ASN A 141 4.76 11.19 -20.34
N TYR A 142 5.46 11.24 -19.19
CA TYR A 142 5.95 12.50 -18.62
C TYR A 142 7.42 12.82 -18.93
N ASP A 143 7.71 14.11 -19.17
CA ASP A 143 9.04 14.75 -19.20
C ASP A 143 10.12 13.98 -19.97
N GLY A 144 9.84 13.66 -21.24
CA GLY A 144 10.84 13.06 -22.15
C GLY A 144 11.33 11.68 -21.73
N GLY A 145 10.53 10.95 -20.94
CA GLY A 145 10.78 9.56 -20.55
C GLY A 145 11.77 9.39 -19.40
N TYR A 146 11.93 10.38 -18.50
CA TYR A 146 12.85 10.28 -17.37
C TYR A 146 12.63 9.00 -16.53
N PHE A 147 11.40 8.73 -16.11
CA PHE A 147 11.10 7.57 -15.26
C PHE A 147 11.34 6.26 -16.00
N ASP A 148 11.02 6.21 -17.29
CA ASP A 148 11.24 5.03 -18.12
C ASP A 148 12.72 4.70 -18.27
N LYS A 149 13.55 5.70 -18.62
CA LYS A 149 15.01 5.56 -18.70
C LYS A 149 15.60 5.03 -17.41
N VAL A 150 15.24 5.68 -16.29
CA VAL A 150 15.69 5.28 -14.95
C VAL A 150 15.29 3.83 -14.63
N PHE A 151 14.04 3.47 -14.92
CA PHE A 151 13.53 2.13 -14.64
C PHE A 151 14.24 1.08 -15.52
N GLN A 152 14.42 1.38 -16.81
CA GLN A 152 15.09 0.52 -17.77
C GLN A 152 16.57 0.32 -17.44
N GLU A 153 17.30 1.37 -17.06
CA GLU A 153 18.69 1.27 -16.61
C GLU A 153 18.83 0.38 -15.36
N THR A 154 17.81 0.36 -14.50
CA THR A 154 17.86 -0.38 -13.23
C THR A 154 17.42 -1.84 -13.38
N HIS A 155 16.40 -2.10 -14.18
CA HIS A 155 15.69 -3.38 -14.22
C HIS A 155 15.73 -4.05 -15.59
N GLY A 156 16.28 -3.37 -16.61
CA GLY A 156 16.45 -3.92 -17.95
C GLY A 156 15.15 -4.11 -18.73
N ILE A 157 14.04 -3.53 -18.27
CA ILE A 157 12.72 -3.52 -18.91
C ILE A 157 12.14 -2.11 -18.90
N THR A 158 11.34 -1.75 -19.91
CA THR A 158 10.65 -0.46 -19.94
C THR A 158 9.46 -0.45 -18.99
N LEU A 159 9.05 0.72 -18.53
CA LEU A 159 7.81 0.92 -17.77
C LEU A 159 6.60 0.49 -18.57
N GLU A 160 6.58 0.76 -19.87
CA GLU A 160 5.48 0.31 -20.73
C GLU A 160 5.32 -1.21 -20.71
N SER A 161 6.42 -1.95 -20.83
CA SER A 161 6.41 -3.42 -20.73
C SER A 161 5.95 -3.87 -19.34
N TYR A 162 6.49 -3.25 -18.30
CA TYR A 162 6.09 -3.54 -16.91
C TYR A 162 4.58 -3.36 -16.70
N TYR A 163 4.03 -2.22 -17.09
CA TYR A 163 2.62 -1.89 -16.86
C TYR A 163 1.69 -2.77 -17.69
N LYS A 164 2.02 -3.07 -18.95
CA LYS A 164 1.21 -3.96 -19.79
C LYS A 164 1.21 -5.40 -19.27
N ILE A 165 2.37 -5.94 -18.91
CA ILE A 165 2.45 -7.30 -18.33
C ILE A 165 1.76 -7.35 -16.96
N SER A 166 1.92 -6.31 -16.14
CA SER A 166 1.21 -6.19 -14.85
C SER A 166 -0.30 -6.11 -15.03
N ALA A 167 -0.78 -5.36 -16.02
CA ALA A 167 -2.19 -5.28 -16.34
C ALA A 167 -2.73 -6.64 -16.79
N TYR A 168 -1.97 -7.39 -17.61
CA TYR A 168 -2.32 -8.75 -17.99
C TYR A 168 -2.53 -9.65 -16.76
N PHE A 169 -1.56 -9.74 -15.84
CA PHE A 169 -1.70 -10.57 -14.65
C PHE A 169 -2.79 -10.07 -13.69
N ALA A 170 -2.93 -8.76 -13.55
CA ALA A 170 -3.99 -8.17 -12.75
C ALA A 170 -5.38 -8.54 -13.31
N MET A 171 -5.57 -8.47 -14.62
CA MET A 171 -6.83 -8.87 -15.27
C MET A 171 -7.08 -10.38 -15.18
N MET A 172 -6.05 -11.22 -15.38
CA MET A 172 -6.16 -12.67 -15.20
C MET A 172 -6.65 -13.01 -13.79
N SER A 173 -6.17 -12.29 -12.77
CA SER A 173 -6.59 -12.47 -11.38
C SER A 173 -8.09 -12.19 -11.13
N CYS A 174 -8.76 -11.49 -12.05
CA CYS A 174 -10.16 -11.07 -11.92
C CYS A 174 -11.17 -12.09 -12.50
N ILE A 175 -10.71 -13.17 -13.14
CA ILE A 175 -11.60 -14.12 -13.83
C ILE A 175 -12.51 -14.85 -12.84
N ASP A 176 -11.98 -15.29 -11.69
CA ASP A 176 -12.74 -15.95 -10.63
C ASP A 176 -12.70 -15.11 -9.33
N ASN A 177 -13.79 -14.42 -9.03
CA ASN A 177 -13.93 -13.62 -7.80
C ASN A 177 -14.39 -14.43 -6.59
N GLY A 178 -14.70 -15.73 -6.74
CA GLY A 178 -15.08 -16.61 -5.64
C GLY A 178 -13.89 -17.07 -4.79
N LYS A 179 -12.67 -16.80 -5.26
CA LYS A 179 -11.42 -17.25 -4.67
C LYS A 179 -10.43 -16.10 -4.61
N GLU A 180 -9.57 -16.13 -3.60
CA GLU A 180 -8.53 -15.13 -3.39
C GLU A 180 -7.14 -15.63 -3.80
N SER A 181 -6.89 -16.94 -3.79
CA SER A 181 -5.66 -17.54 -4.30
C SER A 181 -5.87 -18.13 -5.70
N GLU A 182 -4.78 -18.20 -6.48
CA GLU A 182 -4.84 -18.66 -7.87
C GLU A 182 -3.50 -19.24 -8.32
N TYR A 183 -3.55 -20.18 -9.26
CA TYR A 183 -2.40 -20.74 -9.93
C TYR A 183 -2.50 -20.43 -11.43
N ILE A 184 -1.44 -19.84 -11.99
CA ILE A 184 -1.35 -19.54 -13.42
C ILE A 184 -0.30 -20.46 -14.05
N PRO A 185 -0.72 -21.41 -14.91
CA PRO A 185 0.21 -22.31 -15.59
C PRO A 185 1.22 -21.58 -16.46
N VAL A 186 2.47 -22.06 -16.48
CA VAL A 186 3.56 -21.47 -17.27
C VAL A 186 3.20 -21.31 -18.74
N ARG A 187 2.61 -22.35 -19.33
CA ARG A 187 2.23 -22.36 -20.74
C ARG A 187 1.28 -21.22 -21.10
N LEU A 188 0.38 -20.86 -20.19
CA LEU A 188 -0.65 -19.86 -20.44
C LEU A 188 -0.05 -18.47 -20.65
N TYR A 189 0.75 -17.99 -19.69
CA TYR A 189 1.34 -16.65 -19.83
C TYR A 189 2.48 -16.61 -20.84
N LEU A 190 3.21 -17.72 -21.08
CA LEU A 190 4.24 -17.73 -22.11
C LEU A 190 3.65 -17.58 -23.52
N ILE A 191 2.55 -18.26 -23.84
CA ILE A 191 1.88 -18.15 -25.15
C ILE A 191 1.35 -16.73 -25.39
N HIS A 192 0.86 -16.06 -24.35
CA HIS A 192 0.33 -14.69 -24.48
C HIS A 192 1.42 -13.61 -24.48
N LEU A 193 2.45 -13.74 -23.65
CA LEU A 193 3.41 -12.66 -23.41
C LEU A 193 4.68 -12.74 -24.27
N ILE A 194 5.20 -13.94 -24.57
CA ILE A 194 6.44 -14.06 -25.37
C ILE A 194 6.27 -13.44 -26.76
N PRO A 195 5.19 -13.69 -27.53
CA PRO A 195 5.05 -13.11 -28.86
C PRO A 195 5.04 -11.57 -28.87
N MET A 196 4.57 -10.96 -27.78
CA MET A 196 4.42 -9.51 -27.67
C MET A 196 5.66 -8.82 -27.09
N PHE A 197 6.33 -9.42 -26.11
CA PHE A 197 7.42 -8.77 -25.36
C PHE A 197 8.79 -9.44 -25.55
N GLY A 198 8.83 -10.67 -26.07
CA GLY A 198 10.03 -11.48 -26.15
C GLY A 198 10.41 -12.13 -24.81
N THR A 199 11.16 -13.23 -24.89
CA THR A 199 11.52 -14.07 -23.74
C THR A 199 12.33 -13.32 -22.67
N ASP A 200 13.26 -12.46 -23.08
CA ASP A 200 14.15 -11.74 -22.15
C ASP A 200 13.36 -10.74 -21.27
N ILE A 201 12.43 -9.98 -21.86
CA ILE A 201 11.60 -9.02 -21.14
C ILE A 201 10.66 -9.73 -20.16
N VAL A 202 10.01 -10.81 -20.61
CA VAL A 202 9.12 -11.61 -19.73
C VAL A 202 9.92 -12.20 -18.56
N LYS A 203 11.12 -12.72 -18.82
CA LYS A 203 12.00 -13.26 -17.77
C LYS A 203 12.37 -12.17 -16.75
N LYS A 204 12.88 -11.02 -17.20
CA LYS A 204 13.27 -9.91 -16.32
C LYS A 204 12.09 -9.37 -15.51
N TYR A 205 10.91 -9.30 -16.13
CA TYR A 205 9.68 -8.96 -15.43
C TYR A 205 9.38 -9.96 -14.30
N LEU A 206 9.39 -11.26 -14.59
CA LEU A 206 9.14 -12.30 -13.59
C LEU A 206 10.20 -12.27 -12.49
N ASP A 207 11.48 -12.11 -12.83
CA ASP A 207 12.55 -11.94 -11.84
C ASP A 207 12.30 -10.71 -10.94
N LEU A 208 11.66 -9.65 -11.45
CA LEU A 208 11.30 -8.45 -10.69
C LEU A 208 10.10 -8.65 -9.76
N VAL A 209 9.07 -9.43 -10.14
CA VAL A 209 7.81 -9.55 -9.38
C VAL A 209 7.60 -10.91 -8.71
N SER A 210 8.50 -11.86 -8.91
CA SER A 210 8.39 -13.20 -8.31
C SER A 210 9.59 -13.56 -7.45
N VAL A 211 9.37 -14.54 -6.58
CA VAL A 211 10.40 -15.22 -5.82
C VAL A 211 10.30 -16.71 -6.11
N LYS A 212 11.42 -17.35 -6.42
CA LYS A 212 11.45 -18.80 -6.66
C LYS A 212 11.19 -19.56 -5.36
N TRP A 213 10.55 -20.72 -5.46
CA TRP A 213 10.24 -21.56 -4.30
C TRP A 213 11.45 -21.81 -3.37
N ASN A 214 12.59 -22.18 -3.95
CA ASN A 214 13.84 -22.44 -3.22
C ASN A 214 14.49 -21.18 -2.60
N GLU A 215 14.18 -20.00 -3.13
CA GLU A 215 14.70 -18.71 -2.64
C GLU A 215 13.75 -18.04 -1.63
N LEU A 216 12.52 -18.55 -1.48
CA LEU A 216 11.46 -17.92 -0.70
C LEU A 216 11.81 -17.70 0.78
N ARG A 217 12.51 -18.66 1.41
CA ARG A 217 13.03 -18.49 2.78
C ARG A 217 14.05 -17.37 2.89
N GLY A 218 14.97 -17.30 1.93
CA GLY A 218 16.00 -16.25 1.87
C GLY A 218 15.36 -14.87 1.74
N PHE A 219 14.39 -14.73 0.83
CA PHE A 219 13.60 -13.52 0.67
C PHE A 219 12.90 -13.11 1.97
N MET A 220 12.16 -14.02 2.62
CA MET A 220 11.41 -13.73 3.85
C MET A 220 12.33 -13.38 5.04
N SER A 221 13.51 -13.99 5.10
CA SER A 221 14.51 -13.73 6.15
C SER A 221 15.02 -12.29 6.12
N GLY A 222 15.07 -11.66 4.93
CA GLY A 222 15.42 -10.23 4.79
C GLY A 222 14.46 -9.27 5.51
N PHE A 223 13.26 -9.74 5.87
CA PHE A 223 12.25 -8.94 6.58
C PHE A 223 12.11 -9.29 8.07
N LYS A 224 12.94 -10.20 8.59
CA LYS A 224 12.85 -10.67 9.98
C LYS A 224 13.02 -9.53 10.99
N ASP A 225 12.07 -9.37 11.89
CA ASP A 225 12.21 -8.44 13.03
C ASP A 225 12.84 -9.16 14.24
N ILE A 226 14.14 -8.97 14.43
CA ILE A 226 14.91 -9.54 15.55
C ILE A 226 14.37 -9.05 16.90
N LYS A 227 13.87 -7.81 16.96
CA LYS A 227 13.35 -7.21 18.19
C LYS A 227 11.90 -7.61 18.49
N GLN A 228 11.22 -8.26 17.56
CA GLN A 228 9.82 -8.70 17.68
C GLN A 228 8.91 -7.56 18.15
N ARG A 229 9.04 -6.39 17.51
CA ARG A 229 8.29 -5.19 17.90
C ARG A 229 6.80 -5.40 17.65
N GLU A 230 5.96 -4.90 18.55
CA GLU A 230 4.49 -4.91 18.41
C GLU A 230 4.00 -4.32 17.07
N SER A 231 4.75 -3.36 16.52
CA SER A 231 4.44 -2.73 15.23
C SER A 231 4.43 -3.73 14.07
N GLU A 232 5.17 -4.85 14.17
CA GLU A 232 5.23 -5.90 13.15
C GLU A 232 3.83 -6.45 12.80
N HIS A 233 2.92 -6.46 13.78
CA HIS A 233 1.53 -6.88 13.59
C HIS A 233 0.74 -6.01 12.60
N TYR A 234 1.23 -4.80 12.31
CA TYR A 234 0.55 -3.81 11.47
C TYR A 234 1.35 -3.43 10.21
N LEU A 235 2.47 -4.12 9.94
CA LEU A 235 3.28 -3.83 8.76
C LEU A 235 2.70 -4.50 7.51
N ASP A 236 2.90 -3.84 6.37
CA ASP A 236 2.63 -4.42 5.06
C ASP A 236 3.44 -5.73 4.89
N PRO A 237 2.89 -6.76 4.24
CA PRO A 237 3.55 -8.05 4.13
C PRO A 237 4.71 -8.01 3.12
N PRO A 238 5.78 -8.83 3.30
CA PRO A 238 6.90 -8.88 2.35
C PRO A 238 6.50 -9.16 0.90
N MET A 239 5.44 -9.94 0.70
CA MET A 239 4.90 -10.28 -0.63
C MET A 239 4.37 -9.05 -1.41
N MET A 240 4.27 -7.86 -0.80
CA MET A 240 4.08 -6.60 -1.53
C MET A 240 5.23 -6.28 -2.51
N MET A 241 6.43 -6.83 -2.29
CA MET A 241 7.57 -6.65 -3.19
C MET A 241 7.63 -7.72 -4.29
N LYS A 242 7.17 -8.93 -3.99
CA LYS A 242 7.20 -10.11 -4.86
C LYS A 242 5.89 -10.88 -4.70
N PRO A 243 4.82 -10.52 -5.42
CA PRO A 243 3.49 -11.09 -5.19
C PRO A 243 3.35 -12.55 -5.68
N PHE A 244 4.26 -13.00 -6.54
CA PHE A 244 4.25 -14.36 -7.07
C PHE A 244 5.27 -15.27 -6.38
N ILE A 245 4.89 -16.52 -6.16
CA ILE A 245 5.82 -17.61 -5.91
C ILE A 245 5.99 -18.37 -7.23
N LEU A 246 7.21 -18.39 -7.76
CA LEU A 246 7.55 -19.08 -9.00
C LEU A 246 7.94 -20.53 -8.70
N ILE A 247 7.23 -21.45 -9.35
CA ILE A 247 7.52 -22.89 -9.40
C ILE A 247 7.72 -23.31 -10.86
N ASP A 248 8.26 -24.50 -11.10
CA ASP A 248 8.56 -24.97 -12.46
C ASP A 248 7.33 -25.01 -13.37
N GLU A 249 6.17 -25.33 -12.80
CA GLU A 249 4.92 -25.45 -13.55
C GLU A 249 4.19 -24.12 -13.75
N GLY A 250 4.57 -23.04 -13.06
CA GLY A 250 3.89 -21.75 -13.19
C GLY A 250 4.01 -20.83 -11.97
N LEU A 251 3.01 -19.95 -11.81
CA LEU A 251 2.99 -18.92 -10.78
C LEU A 251 1.88 -19.21 -9.77
N ILE A 252 2.24 -19.20 -8.48
CA ILE A 252 1.27 -19.24 -7.38
C ILE A 252 1.02 -17.81 -6.89
N ILE A 253 -0.26 -17.44 -6.84
CA ILE A 253 -0.78 -16.23 -6.24
C ILE A 253 -1.49 -16.62 -4.94
N LEU A 254 -0.98 -16.15 -3.81
CA LEU A 254 -1.64 -16.40 -2.52
C LEU A 254 -2.81 -15.44 -2.25
N SER A 255 -2.74 -14.22 -2.79
CA SER A 255 -3.82 -13.24 -2.69
C SER A 255 -3.86 -12.36 -3.92
N LYS A 256 -5.00 -12.34 -4.60
CA LYS A 256 -5.28 -11.50 -5.76
C LYS A 256 -5.30 -10.00 -5.41
N HIS A 257 -5.82 -9.63 -4.25
CA HIS A 257 -5.72 -8.25 -3.74
C HIS A 257 -4.26 -7.86 -3.54
N LEU A 258 -3.48 -8.73 -2.88
CA LEU A 258 -2.07 -8.44 -2.65
C LEU A 258 -1.28 -8.36 -3.96
N LEU A 259 -1.59 -9.20 -4.94
CA LEU A 259 -1.02 -9.12 -6.28
C LEU A 259 -1.25 -7.74 -6.90
N ARG A 260 -2.51 -7.29 -6.98
CA ARG A 260 -2.85 -6.02 -7.64
C ARG A 260 -2.30 -4.81 -6.89
N ALA A 261 -2.38 -4.82 -5.56
CA ALA A 261 -1.79 -3.79 -4.72
C ALA A 261 -0.26 -3.73 -4.88
N SER A 262 0.40 -4.90 -4.91
CA SER A 262 1.85 -5.01 -5.14
C SER A 262 2.24 -4.43 -6.50
N LEU A 263 1.64 -4.92 -7.59
CA LEU A 263 1.94 -4.46 -8.95
C LEU A 263 1.73 -2.96 -9.13
N SER A 264 0.74 -2.38 -8.46
CA SER A 264 0.47 -0.94 -8.48
C SER A 264 1.43 -0.13 -7.61
N SER A 265 2.00 -0.71 -6.55
CA SER A 265 2.88 0.02 -5.61
C SER A 265 4.37 -0.12 -5.91
N LEU A 266 4.74 -1.10 -6.73
CA LEU A 266 6.14 -1.50 -6.91
C LEU A 266 6.97 -0.43 -7.64
N VAL A 267 6.48 0.10 -8.78
CA VAL A 267 7.21 1.15 -9.53
C VAL A 267 7.48 2.40 -8.68
N PRO A 268 6.46 3.02 -8.03
CA PRO A 268 6.72 4.14 -7.13
C PRO A 268 7.73 3.81 -6.03
N THR A 269 7.67 2.59 -5.47
CA THR A 269 8.58 2.14 -4.41
C THR A 269 10.01 2.04 -4.92
N LEU A 270 10.23 1.37 -6.06
CA LEU A 270 11.56 1.17 -6.66
C LEU A 270 12.20 2.50 -7.09
N LEU A 271 11.44 3.37 -7.74
CA LEU A 271 11.94 4.68 -8.18
C LEU A 271 12.33 5.56 -6.98
N LYS A 272 11.51 5.53 -5.92
CA LYS A 272 11.79 6.26 -4.68
C LYS A 272 13.02 5.71 -3.97
N ASP A 273 13.14 4.40 -3.82
CA ASP A 273 14.26 3.77 -3.12
C ASP A 273 15.59 4.08 -3.80
N LYS A 274 15.61 4.19 -5.13
CA LYS A 274 16.84 4.50 -5.89
C LYS A 274 17.14 6.01 -5.99
N HIS A 275 16.13 6.87 -6.14
CA HIS A 275 16.33 8.30 -6.48
C HIS A 275 15.85 9.30 -5.42
N GLY A 276 15.25 8.85 -4.32
CA GLY A 276 14.94 9.67 -3.15
C GLY A 276 14.21 10.98 -3.47
N SER A 277 14.85 12.12 -3.17
CA SER A 277 14.28 13.46 -3.41
C SER A 277 14.08 13.79 -4.88
N SER A 278 14.99 13.37 -5.77
CA SER A 278 14.89 13.63 -7.22
C SER A 278 13.62 13.02 -7.81
N TYR A 279 13.28 11.80 -7.39
CA TYR A 279 12.00 11.18 -7.74
C TYR A 279 10.81 12.03 -7.26
N LYS A 280 10.83 12.45 -5.99
CA LYS A 280 9.73 13.19 -5.37
C LYS A 280 9.47 14.52 -6.07
N ASP A 281 10.52 15.28 -6.35
CA ASP A 281 10.40 16.61 -6.95
C ASP A 281 9.88 16.54 -8.39
N ARG A 282 10.32 15.53 -9.16
CA ARG A 282 9.79 15.29 -10.51
C ARG A 282 8.36 14.78 -10.47
N PHE A 283 8.04 13.85 -9.57
CA PHE A 283 6.70 13.33 -9.44
C PHE A 283 5.70 14.39 -8.98
N ALA A 284 6.11 15.35 -8.15
CA ALA A 284 5.27 16.51 -7.80
C ALA A 284 4.83 17.27 -9.06
N LYS A 285 5.77 17.58 -9.96
CA LYS A 285 5.47 18.27 -11.22
C LYS A 285 4.59 17.45 -12.17
N VAL A 286 4.71 16.12 -12.16
CA VAL A 286 3.79 15.22 -12.90
C VAL A 286 2.37 15.41 -12.40
N MET A 287 2.19 15.37 -11.08
CA MET A 287 0.89 15.46 -10.45
C MET A 287 0.25 16.84 -10.66
N GLU A 288 1.03 17.91 -10.52
CA GLU A 288 0.60 19.29 -10.81
C GLU A 288 0.12 19.41 -12.26
N SER A 289 0.92 18.93 -13.22
CA SER A 289 0.57 18.98 -14.64
C SER A 289 -0.66 18.14 -14.97
N TYR A 290 -0.80 16.96 -14.37
CA TYR A 290 -1.94 16.06 -14.58
C TYR A 290 -3.23 16.65 -14.00
N ILE A 291 -3.17 17.23 -12.81
CA ILE A 291 -4.32 17.94 -12.23
C ILE A 291 -4.68 19.13 -13.10
N GLY A 292 -3.69 19.92 -13.54
CA GLY A 292 -3.91 21.04 -14.45
C GLY A 292 -4.61 20.64 -15.75
N SER A 293 -4.22 19.51 -16.36
CA SER A 293 -4.88 19.04 -17.59
C SER A 293 -6.34 18.66 -17.36
N ILE A 294 -6.66 17.99 -16.24
CA ILE A 294 -8.05 17.67 -15.88
C ILE A 294 -8.86 18.94 -15.63
N LEU A 295 -8.29 19.91 -14.89
CA LEU A 295 -8.98 21.15 -14.58
C LEU A 295 -9.28 21.99 -15.83
N ASN A 296 -8.39 21.97 -16.82
CA ASN A 296 -8.58 22.68 -18.08
C ASN A 296 -9.70 22.09 -18.96
N GLU A 297 -10.15 20.85 -18.68
CA GLU A 297 -11.31 20.26 -19.34
C GLU A 297 -12.64 20.71 -18.72
N LEU A 298 -12.59 21.37 -17.55
CA LEU A 298 -13.79 21.90 -16.90
C LEU A 298 -14.25 23.18 -17.60
N PRO A 299 -15.57 23.42 -17.71
CA PRO A 299 -16.10 24.68 -18.24
C PRO A 299 -15.88 25.88 -17.28
N SER A 300 -15.47 25.60 -16.04
CA SER A 300 -15.28 26.58 -14.97
C SER A 300 -14.04 27.45 -15.18
N LYS A 301 -14.04 28.66 -14.59
CA LYS A 301 -12.85 29.53 -14.64
C LYS A 301 -11.76 29.00 -13.72
N ILE A 302 -10.68 28.52 -14.31
CA ILE A 302 -9.47 28.06 -13.62
C ILE A 302 -8.48 29.23 -13.51
N ILE A 303 -7.94 29.44 -12.32
CA ILE A 303 -6.85 30.38 -12.06
C ILE A 303 -5.63 29.57 -11.64
N SER A 304 -4.56 29.62 -12.43
CA SER A 304 -3.30 28.93 -12.16
C SER A 304 -2.46 29.65 -11.10
N GLU A 305 -1.49 28.96 -10.50
CA GLU A 305 -0.54 29.53 -9.54
C GLU A 305 0.12 30.83 -10.05
N LYS A 306 0.53 30.85 -11.31
CA LYS A 306 1.16 32.04 -11.94
C LYS A 306 0.22 33.25 -11.94
N GLU A 307 -1.06 33.02 -12.16
CA GLU A 307 -2.08 34.07 -12.13
C GLU A 307 -2.37 34.52 -10.69
N ILE A 308 -2.41 33.59 -9.73
CA ILE A 308 -2.57 33.91 -8.30
C ILE A 308 -1.41 34.80 -7.83
N ILE A 309 -0.17 34.44 -8.17
CA ILE A 309 1.03 35.22 -7.84
C ILE A 309 0.93 36.64 -8.45
N SER A 310 0.40 36.75 -9.66
CA SER A 310 0.20 38.05 -10.32
C SER A 310 -0.86 38.89 -9.60
N ILE A 311 -1.97 38.28 -9.19
CA ILE A 311 -3.02 38.93 -8.38
C ILE A 311 -2.46 39.39 -7.03
N TYR A 312 -1.66 38.57 -6.36
CA TYR A 312 -1.02 38.93 -5.08
C TYR A 312 -0.09 40.13 -5.23
N LYS A 313 0.76 40.14 -6.26
CA LYS A 313 1.67 41.27 -6.53
C LYS A 313 0.92 42.58 -6.77
N GLN A 314 -0.19 42.53 -7.52
CA GLN A 314 -1.05 43.71 -7.77
C GLN A 314 -1.74 44.26 -6.52
N ASN A 315 -1.88 43.44 -5.47
CA ASN A 315 -2.55 43.81 -4.22
C ASN A 315 -1.60 43.85 -3.02
N GLU A 316 -0.28 43.87 -3.28
CA GLU A 316 0.78 43.95 -2.25
C GLU A 316 0.72 42.82 -1.20
N VAL A 317 0.24 41.64 -1.59
CA VAL A 317 0.16 40.46 -0.71
C VAL A 317 1.43 39.61 -0.85
N GLN A 318 2.10 39.34 0.27
CA GLN A 318 3.21 38.39 0.36
C GLN A 318 2.79 37.15 1.15
N SER A 319 2.30 36.14 0.45
CA SER A 319 1.90 34.87 1.05
C SER A 319 2.11 33.71 0.07
N LYS A 320 2.04 32.48 0.59
CA LYS A 320 2.06 31.29 -0.25
C LYS A 320 0.74 31.13 -0.99
N THR A 321 0.81 30.45 -2.13
CA THR A 321 -0.30 30.24 -3.04
C THR A 321 -0.57 28.75 -3.19
N VAL A 322 -1.80 28.40 -3.52
CA VAL A 322 -2.12 27.05 -4.00
C VAL A 322 -1.80 26.92 -5.49
N ASP A 323 -1.79 25.70 -6.01
CA ASP A 323 -1.49 25.43 -7.42
C ASP A 323 -2.61 25.93 -8.35
N PHE A 324 -3.87 25.76 -7.93
CA PHE A 324 -5.05 26.14 -8.73
C PHE A 324 -6.21 26.66 -7.88
N ILE A 325 -7.00 27.56 -8.46
CA ILE A 325 -8.32 27.96 -7.94
C ILE A 325 -9.37 27.70 -9.00
N VAL A 326 -10.44 27.02 -8.63
CA VAL A 326 -11.65 26.83 -9.45
C VAL A 326 -12.74 27.74 -8.92
N ARG A 327 -13.24 28.67 -9.75
CA ARG A 327 -14.37 29.53 -9.40
C ARG A 327 -15.63 29.02 -10.08
N GLU A 328 -16.66 28.76 -9.29
CA GLU A 328 -17.99 28.38 -9.71
C GLU A 328 -19.03 29.33 -9.11
N ASP A 329 -20.26 29.27 -9.58
CA ASP A 329 -21.31 30.22 -9.18
C ASP A 329 -21.62 30.18 -7.67
N VAL A 330 -21.53 28.99 -7.06
CA VAL A 330 -21.90 28.74 -5.65
C VAL A 330 -20.69 28.66 -4.72
N GLY A 331 -19.46 28.73 -5.24
CA GLY A 331 -18.29 28.50 -4.41
C GLY A 331 -16.96 28.63 -5.13
N THR A 332 -15.90 28.66 -4.33
CA THR A 332 -14.52 28.67 -4.83
C THR A 332 -13.74 27.53 -4.18
N VAL A 333 -13.10 26.72 -5.03
CA VAL A 333 -12.29 25.57 -4.59
C VAL A 333 -10.82 25.91 -4.77
N TYR A 334 -10.05 25.75 -3.70
CA TYR A 334 -8.60 25.95 -3.67
C TYR A 334 -7.91 24.59 -3.69
N ILE A 335 -7.05 24.36 -4.68
CA ILE A 335 -6.43 23.07 -4.94
C ILE A 335 -4.91 23.21 -4.83
N ASP A 336 -4.36 22.55 -3.82
CA ASP A 336 -2.92 22.44 -3.59
C ASP A 336 -2.52 20.97 -3.76
N SER A 337 -1.81 20.64 -4.83
CA SER A 337 -1.33 19.30 -5.09
C SER A 337 -0.02 19.06 -4.37
N LYS A 338 0.13 17.87 -3.80
CA LYS A 338 1.32 17.50 -3.05
C LYS A 338 1.66 16.04 -3.27
N ALA A 339 2.87 15.79 -3.76
CA ALA A 339 3.48 14.45 -3.77
C ALA A 339 4.00 14.10 -2.37
N ILE A 340 3.08 13.87 -1.42
CA ILE A 340 3.41 13.48 -0.05
C ILE A 340 2.96 12.05 0.18
N GLU A 341 3.92 11.18 0.46
CA GLU A 341 3.64 9.88 1.05
C GLU A 341 3.80 9.97 2.58
N PRO A 342 2.81 9.53 3.37
CA PRO A 342 2.96 9.49 4.81
C PRO A 342 4.09 8.53 5.22
N ASP A 343 4.88 8.93 6.22
CA ASP A 343 5.90 8.08 6.83
C ASP A 343 5.30 6.72 7.26
N LYS A 344 6.02 5.61 7.05
CA LYS A 344 5.55 4.26 7.40
C LYS A 344 5.11 4.15 8.87
N ILE A 345 5.72 4.94 9.77
CA ILE A 345 5.35 5.05 11.19
C ILE A 345 3.89 5.48 11.36
N ILE A 346 3.38 6.33 10.46
CA ILE A 346 2.00 6.80 10.51
C ILE A 346 1.02 5.64 10.37
N LYS A 347 1.34 4.57 9.64
CA LYS A 347 0.43 3.43 9.47
C LYS A 347 0.21 2.61 10.76
N HIS A 348 1.23 2.49 11.61
CA HIS A 348 1.21 1.58 12.76
C HIS A 348 1.28 2.26 14.13
N SER A 349 1.64 3.55 14.20
CA SER A 349 1.66 4.32 15.44
C SER A 349 0.26 4.62 15.95
N ASN A 350 0.08 4.54 17.27
CA ASN A 350 -1.10 5.03 17.98
C ASN A 350 -0.78 6.25 18.88
N SER A 351 0.40 6.84 18.74
CA SER A 351 0.82 8.02 19.48
C SER A 351 0.44 9.30 18.73
N ALA A 352 -0.50 10.06 19.29
CA ALA A 352 -0.95 11.33 18.72
C ALA A 352 0.21 12.31 18.50
N LYS A 353 1.16 12.39 19.46
CA LYS A 353 2.36 13.22 19.35
C LYS A 353 3.21 12.81 18.14
N SER A 354 3.51 11.52 18.04
CA SER A 354 4.33 10.99 16.93
C SER A 354 3.66 11.21 15.57
N ILE A 355 2.35 10.98 15.46
CA ILE A 355 1.59 11.21 14.23
C ILE A 355 1.60 12.70 13.87
N LYS A 356 1.30 13.59 14.84
CA LYS A 356 1.29 15.04 14.62
C LYS A 356 2.65 15.54 14.13
N GLU A 357 3.74 15.14 14.78
CA GLU A 357 5.10 15.53 14.39
C GLU A 357 5.44 15.11 12.95
N ARG A 358 5.04 13.90 12.54
CA ARG A 358 5.28 13.39 11.18
C ARG A 358 4.40 14.05 10.11
N LEU A 359 3.20 14.51 10.48
CA LEU A 359 2.26 15.21 9.59
C LEU A 359 2.51 16.72 9.52
N ALA A 360 3.16 17.31 10.53
CA ALA A 360 3.32 18.76 10.68
C ALA A 360 3.99 19.42 9.46
N ASN A 361 5.12 18.85 9.02
CA ASN A 361 5.93 19.42 7.94
C ASN A 361 5.43 19.05 6.54
N SER A 362 4.31 18.33 6.44
CA SER A 362 3.78 17.79 5.19
C SER A 362 2.30 18.16 5.02
N PHE A 363 1.38 17.31 5.47
CA PHE A 363 -0.06 17.48 5.29
C PHE A 363 -0.61 18.74 5.98
N ILE A 364 -0.23 18.99 7.24
CA ILE A 364 -0.75 20.12 8.01
C ILE A 364 -0.30 21.44 7.37
N LYS A 365 0.95 21.50 6.90
CA LYS A 365 1.49 22.66 6.17
C LYS A 365 0.71 22.95 4.88
N GLY A 366 0.31 21.92 4.13
CA GLY A 366 -0.52 22.09 2.92
C GLY A 366 -1.92 22.63 3.23
N VAL A 367 -2.56 22.14 4.30
CA VAL A 367 -3.88 22.66 4.75
C VAL A 367 -3.78 24.14 5.12
N ILE A 368 -2.77 24.53 5.90
CA ILE A 368 -2.54 25.93 6.28
C ILE A 368 -2.33 26.79 5.03
N GLN A 369 -1.50 26.34 4.08
CA GLN A 369 -1.27 27.03 2.82
C GLN A 369 -2.56 27.26 2.02
N GLY A 370 -3.45 26.27 1.97
CA GLY A 370 -4.77 26.41 1.34
C GLY A 370 -5.66 27.43 2.05
N MET A 371 -5.70 27.41 3.38
CA MET A 371 -6.48 28.35 4.18
C MET A 371 -5.96 29.79 4.04
N ASP A 372 -4.64 29.98 4.09
CA ASP A 372 -4.01 31.29 3.91
C ASP A 372 -4.30 31.85 2.51
N CYS A 373 -4.26 31.01 1.48
CA CYS A 373 -4.58 31.44 0.13
C CYS A 373 -6.05 31.85 0.00
N ALA A 374 -6.96 31.06 0.56
CA ALA A 374 -8.38 31.37 0.56
C ALA A 374 -8.71 32.67 1.28
N TYR A 375 -8.10 32.91 2.44
CA TYR A 375 -8.28 34.17 3.18
C TYR A 375 -7.85 35.38 2.35
N ASN A 376 -6.63 35.35 1.81
CA ASN A 376 -6.08 36.49 1.06
C ASN A 376 -6.88 36.79 -0.22
N MET A 377 -7.27 35.75 -0.97
CA MET A 377 -8.08 35.92 -2.17
C MET A 377 -9.46 36.51 -1.87
N ASN A 378 -10.11 36.05 -0.79
CA ASN A 378 -11.41 36.59 -0.38
C ASN A 378 -11.32 38.07 0.04
N GLU A 379 -10.25 38.47 0.73
CA GLU A 379 -10.04 39.88 1.10
C GLU A 379 -9.80 40.78 -0.12
N ILE A 380 -9.05 40.30 -1.11
CA ILE A 380 -8.86 41.00 -2.39
C ILE A 380 -10.20 41.17 -3.12
N ASP A 381 -10.99 40.11 -3.23
CA ASP A 381 -12.29 40.15 -3.92
C ASP A 381 -13.29 41.09 -3.21
N LYS A 382 -13.27 41.16 -1.87
CA LYS A 382 -14.08 42.13 -1.11
C LYS A 382 -13.70 43.57 -1.43
N LYS A 383 -12.41 43.88 -1.48
CA LYS A 383 -11.93 45.23 -1.84
C LYS A 383 -12.40 45.63 -3.24
N ARG A 384 -12.37 44.70 -4.20
CA ARG A 384 -12.82 44.93 -5.58
C ARG A 384 -14.33 45.11 -5.74
N LYS A 385 -15.16 44.63 -4.81
CA LYS A 385 -16.61 44.83 -4.82
C LYS A 385 -17.04 46.16 -4.18
N ASN A 386 -16.16 46.79 -3.40
CA ASN A 386 -16.42 48.04 -2.67
C ASN A 386 -15.85 49.28 -3.40
N VAL A 387 -15.27 49.09 -4.58
CA VAL A 387 -14.86 50.12 -5.54
C VAL A 387 -15.76 49.97 -6.75
#